data_AF-A0A2M7PUT0-F1
#
_entry.id   AF-A0A2M7PUT0-F1
#
_cell.length_a   1.000
_cell.length_b   1.000
_cell.length_c   1.000
_cell.angle_alpha   90.00
_cell.angle_beta   90.00
_cell.angle_gamma   90.00
#
_symmetry.space_group_name_H-M   'P 1'
#
loop_
_entity.id
_entity.type
_entity.pdbx_description
1 polymer ?
#
loop_
_entity_poly.entity_id
_entity_poly.type
_entity_poly.pdbx_seq_one_letter_code
_entity_poly.pdbx_strand_id
1 'polypeptide(L)'
;MDSWRIILFPFAWIVGLAIRFRHWLFDVGVLKTHSFDIPLIGVGNLSMGGTGKTPFVEYLIRMFYKDHKVSVLSRGYGRKTKGFLFGNQFSNHEDIGDEPMQYLRKFDGKIKVAVDEDRVEGVRNLSEDDANLEIVLLDDSFQHRYIKPGLAILLTDIHKLYNEDYLFPVGGLRDVVTQAKRADIVIVTKTNKVLSPITKRRVKQV
;
A
#
# COMPACT_ATOMS: atom_id res chain seq x y z
N MET A 1 -6.78 -5.46 -29.74
CA MET A 1 -7.54 -5.15 -28.50
C MET A 1 -8.71 -6.10 -28.47
N ASP A 2 -8.76 -6.97 -27.46
CA ASP A 2 -9.82 -7.96 -27.36
C ASP A 2 -11.20 -7.27 -27.24
N SER A 3 -12.19 -7.75 -27.99
CA SER A 3 -13.49 -7.08 -28.17
C SER A 3 -14.25 -6.80 -26.85
N TRP A 4 -13.98 -7.55 -25.79
CA TRP A 4 -14.57 -7.34 -24.46
C TRP A 4 -14.08 -6.07 -23.76
N ARG A 5 -12.84 -5.64 -24.02
CA ARG A 5 -12.30 -4.40 -23.42
C ARG A 5 -12.98 -3.14 -23.94
N ILE A 6 -13.46 -3.18 -25.18
CA ILE A 6 -14.16 -2.05 -25.81
C ILE A 6 -15.49 -1.80 -25.09
N ILE A 7 -16.21 -2.87 -24.70
CA ILE A 7 -17.47 -2.79 -23.96
C ILE A 7 -17.25 -2.24 -22.53
N LEU A 8 -16.11 -2.57 -21.91
CA LEU A 8 -15.77 -2.11 -20.55
C LEU A 8 -15.21 -0.69 -20.50
N PHE A 9 -14.85 -0.11 -21.64
CA PHE A 9 -14.19 1.20 -21.70
C PHE A 9 -15.03 2.37 -21.17
N PRO A 10 -16.34 2.47 -21.46
CA PRO A 10 -17.20 3.50 -20.86
C PRO A 10 -17.26 3.41 -19.33
N PHE A 11 -17.24 2.19 -18.77
CA PHE A 11 -17.24 1.98 -17.32
C PHE A 11 -15.93 2.45 -16.68
N ALA A 12 -14.78 2.14 -17.30
CA ALA A 12 -13.49 2.62 -16.83
C ALA A 12 -13.37 4.15 -16.87
N TRP A 13 -14.04 4.81 -17.82
CA TRP A 13 -14.15 6.26 -17.86
C TRP A 13 -14.91 6.83 -16.67
N ILE A 14 -16.06 6.26 -16.32
CA ILE A 14 -16.87 6.67 -15.16
C ILE A 14 -16.07 6.47 -13.86
N VAL A 15 -15.44 5.31 -13.70
CA VAL A 15 -14.55 5.01 -12.55
C VAL A 15 -13.40 6.02 -12.48
N GLY A 16 -12.76 6.29 -13.62
CA GLY A 16 -11.68 7.27 -13.72
C GLY A 16 -12.11 8.68 -13.34
N LEU A 17 -13.30 9.10 -13.75
CA LEU A 17 -13.86 10.41 -13.38
C LEU A 17 -14.13 10.50 -11.88
N ALA A 18 -14.73 9.47 -11.29
CA ALA A 18 -15.00 9.42 -9.84
C ALA A 18 -13.70 9.46 -9.01
N ILE A 19 -12.67 8.70 -9.42
CA ILE A 19 -11.35 8.69 -8.78
C ILE A 19 -10.68 10.06 -8.89
N ARG A 20 -10.67 10.68 -10.09
CA ARG A 20 -10.11 12.01 -10.30
C ARG A 20 -10.82 13.07 -9.47
N PHE A 21 -12.15 13.02 -9.42
CA PHE A 21 -12.95 13.93 -8.60
C PHE A 21 -12.61 13.78 -7.12
N ARG A 22 -12.55 12.54 -6.60
CA ARG A 22 -12.10 12.26 -5.23
C ARG A 22 -10.71 12.86 -4.97
N HIS A 23 -9.77 12.72 -5.90
CA HIS A 23 -8.44 13.31 -5.74
C HIS A 23 -8.44 14.81 -5.75
N TRP A 24 -9.21 15.42 -6.65
CA TRP A 24 -9.40 16.86 -6.67
C TRP A 24 -9.94 17.37 -5.33
N LEU A 25 -10.89 16.67 -4.69
CA LEU A 25 -11.39 17.03 -3.35
C LEU A 25 -10.30 17.05 -2.27
N PHE A 26 -9.31 16.15 -2.34
CA PHE A 26 -8.14 16.22 -1.44
C PHE A 26 -7.19 17.35 -1.83
N ASP A 27 -6.98 17.57 -3.13
CA ASP A 27 -6.05 18.59 -3.63
C ASP A 27 -6.51 20.02 -3.28
N VAL A 28 -7.83 20.26 -3.28
CA VAL A 28 -8.43 21.54 -2.86
C VAL A 28 -8.71 21.62 -1.35
N GLY A 29 -8.38 20.58 -0.57
CA GLY A 29 -8.50 20.57 0.89
C GLY A 29 -9.91 20.34 1.45
N VAL A 30 -10.89 19.97 0.62
CA VAL A 30 -12.24 19.58 1.09
C VAL A 30 -12.17 18.29 1.91
N LEU A 31 -11.41 17.30 1.43
CA LEU A 31 -11.06 16.11 2.21
C LEU A 31 -9.74 16.35 2.93
N LYS A 32 -9.73 16.07 4.24
CA LYS A 32 -8.55 16.30 5.09
C LYS A 32 -7.58 15.12 5.01
N THR A 33 -6.30 15.46 4.95
CA THR A 33 -5.20 14.51 5.10
C THR A 33 -4.53 14.75 6.45
N HIS A 34 -4.31 13.69 7.20
CA HIS A 34 -3.69 13.70 8.52
C HIS A 34 -2.22 13.29 8.42
N SER A 35 -1.37 13.99 9.15
CA SER A 35 0.02 13.64 9.42
C SER A 35 0.19 13.29 10.89
N PHE A 36 1.24 12.54 11.19
CA PHE A 36 1.62 12.14 12.54
C PHE A 36 3.09 12.49 12.76
N ASP A 37 3.47 12.73 14.02
CA ASP A 37 4.86 13.05 14.38
C ASP A 37 5.76 11.81 14.35
N ILE A 38 5.17 10.62 14.56
CA ILE A 38 5.89 9.35 14.42
C ILE A 38 6.18 9.07 12.94
N PRO A 39 7.42 8.69 12.58
CA PRO A 39 7.79 8.28 11.23
C PRO A 39 6.86 7.21 10.64
N LEU A 40 6.20 7.57 9.53
CA LEU A 40 5.32 6.69 8.76
C LEU A 40 5.95 6.32 7.42
N ILE A 41 6.17 5.03 7.16
CA ILE A 41 6.61 4.53 5.85
C ILE A 41 5.45 3.80 5.19
N GLY A 42 4.90 4.39 4.14
CA GLY A 42 3.80 3.82 3.37
C GLY A 42 4.28 2.97 2.22
N VAL A 43 3.84 1.73 2.13
CA VAL A 43 4.07 0.86 0.98
C VAL A 43 2.75 0.59 0.28
N GLY A 44 2.72 0.73 -1.04
CA GLY A 44 1.55 0.29 -1.80
C GLY A 44 1.79 0.22 -3.29
N ASN A 45 0.71 0.02 -4.03
CA ASN A 45 0.73 -0.12 -5.48
C ASN A 45 -0.55 0.44 -6.11
N LEU A 46 -0.44 0.84 -7.38
CA LEU A 46 -1.57 1.35 -8.16
C LEU A 46 -2.43 0.26 -8.78
N SER A 47 -1.97 -1.00 -8.84
CA SER A 47 -2.66 -2.10 -9.52
C SER A 47 -3.34 -3.08 -8.56
N MET A 48 -4.31 -3.84 -9.06
CA MET A 48 -4.83 -5.08 -8.49
C MET A 48 -3.86 -6.19 -8.90
N GLY A 49 -3.25 -6.86 -7.92
CA GLY A 49 -2.33 -7.97 -8.16
C GLY A 49 -1.07 -7.92 -7.29
N GLY A 50 -0.34 -9.03 -7.26
CA GLY A 50 0.85 -9.20 -6.44
C GLY A 50 2.06 -8.45 -7.01
N THR A 51 2.26 -7.21 -6.54
CA THR A 51 3.42 -6.35 -6.89
C THR A 51 4.65 -6.59 -6.02
N GLY A 52 4.65 -7.63 -5.18
CA GLY A 52 5.74 -7.91 -4.24
C GLY A 52 5.71 -7.07 -2.96
N LYS A 53 4.53 -6.61 -2.56
CA LYS A 53 4.33 -5.80 -1.35
C LYS A 53 4.68 -6.54 -0.07
N THR A 54 4.09 -7.71 0.16
CA THR A 54 4.35 -8.54 1.33
C THR A 54 5.85 -8.81 1.55
N PRO A 55 6.64 -9.27 0.55
CA PRO A 55 8.08 -9.45 0.74
C PRO A 55 8.84 -8.13 0.91
N PHE A 56 8.37 -7.02 0.35
CA PHE A 56 9.00 -5.72 0.53
C PHE A 56 8.74 -5.11 1.91
N VAL A 57 7.51 -5.22 2.43
CA VAL A 57 7.19 -4.86 3.82
C VAL A 57 8.00 -5.72 4.78
N GLU A 58 8.14 -7.03 4.52
CA GLU A 58 9.03 -7.91 5.29
C GLU A 58 10.50 -7.44 5.26
N TYR A 59 10.98 -6.99 4.10
CA TYR A 59 12.32 -6.43 3.97
C TYR A 59 12.50 -5.17 4.84
N LEU A 60 11.52 -4.25 4.82
CA LEU A 60 11.54 -3.05 5.67
C LEU A 60 11.50 -3.41 7.15
N ILE A 61 10.63 -4.34 7.55
CA ILE A 61 10.60 -4.83 8.94
C ILE A 61 11.99 -5.31 9.32
N ARG A 62 12.61 -6.21 8.53
CA ARG A 62 13.94 -6.78 8.80
C ARG A 62 15.05 -5.72 8.92
N MET A 63 14.91 -4.62 8.18
CA MET A 63 15.86 -3.51 8.20
C MET A 63 15.78 -2.73 9.51
N PHE A 64 14.58 -2.53 10.08
CA PHE A 64 14.38 -1.61 11.19
C PHE A 64 14.17 -2.27 12.56
N TYR A 65 13.58 -3.48 12.63
CA TYR A 65 13.10 -4.04 13.90
C TYR A 65 14.18 -4.32 14.97
N LYS A 66 15.46 -4.36 14.58
CA LYS A 66 16.56 -4.61 15.52
C LYS A 66 16.98 -3.35 16.28
N ASP A 67 16.88 -2.20 15.63
CA ASP A 67 17.41 -0.93 16.13
C ASP A 67 16.29 0.05 16.51
N HIS A 68 15.04 -0.23 16.09
CA HIS A 68 13.87 0.61 16.34
C HIS A 68 12.66 -0.20 16.77
N LYS A 69 11.79 0.41 17.57
CA LYS A 69 10.43 -0.11 17.83
C LYS A 69 9.54 0.10 16.61
N VAL A 70 9.28 -0.99 15.89
CA VAL A 70 8.49 -0.99 14.66
C VAL A 70 7.10 -1.59 14.88
N SER A 71 6.07 -0.92 14.38
CA SER A 71 4.73 -1.49 14.21
C SER A 71 4.34 -1.56 12.74
N VAL A 72 3.56 -2.58 12.37
CA VAL A 72 2.95 -2.70 11.04
C VAL A 72 1.46 -2.43 11.18
N LEU A 73 0.92 -1.50 10.38
CA LEU A 73 -0.51 -1.27 10.26
C LEU A 73 -0.98 -1.70 8.88
N SER A 74 -1.84 -2.71 8.84
CA SER A 74 -2.46 -3.21 7.61
C SER A 74 -3.98 -3.01 7.62
N ARG A 75 -4.64 -3.30 6.50
CA ARG A 75 -6.10 -3.25 6.39
C ARG A 75 -6.73 -4.51 6.97
N GLY A 76 -5.97 -5.60 6.96
CA GLY A 76 -6.50 -6.94 7.20
C GLY A 76 -7.51 -7.34 6.14
N TYR A 77 -7.14 -7.28 4.86
CA TYR A 77 -8.03 -7.63 3.76
C TYR A 77 -8.60 -9.05 3.94
N GLY A 78 -9.92 -9.19 3.82
CA GLY A 78 -10.61 -10.48 3.98
C GLY A 78 -10.95 -10.88 5.42
N ARG A 79 -10.58 -10.08 6.43
CA ARG A 79 -10.95 -10.35 7.83
C ARG A 79 -12.45 -10.16 8.07
N LYS A 80 -12.98 -10.85 9.08
CA LYS A 80 -14.36 -10.73 9.58
C LYS A 80 -14.51 -9.68 10.70
N THR A 81 -13.42 -9.40 11.42
CA THR A 81 -13.41 -8.35 12.46
C THR A 81 -13.43 -6.96 11.83
N LYS A 82 -13.70 -5.93 12.64
CA LYS A 82 -13.75 -4.53 12.19
C LYS A 82 -13.06 -3.64 13.21
N GLY A 83 -12.59 -2.48 12.75
CA GLY A 83 -11.93 -1.49 13.59
C GLY A 83 -10.55 -1.94 14.04
N PHE A 84 -9.95 -1.18 14.95
CA PHE A 84 -8.60 -1.43 15.40
C PHE A 84 -8.46 -2.74 16.18
N LEU A 85 -7.51 -3.58 15.77
CA LEU A 85 -7.18 -4.82 16.47
C LEU A 85 -5.68 -5.12 16.38
N PHE A 86 -5.09 -5.52 17.50
CA PHE A 86 -3.76 -6.11 17.53
C PHE A 86 -3.80 -7.60 17.20
N GLY A 87 -2.91 -8.02 16.30
CA GLY A 87 -2.61 -9.42 16.10
C GLY A 87 -1.84 -10.00 17.28
N ASN A 88 -2.21 -11.20 17.72
CA ASN A 88 -1.51 -11.97 18.73
C ASN A 88 -1.37 -13.43 18.30
N GLN A 89 -0.68 -14.25 19.10
CA GLN A 89 -0.40 -15.66 18.79
C GLN A 89 -1.66 -16.53 18.56
N PHE A 90 -2.82 -16.10 19.06
CA PHE A 90 -4.11 -16.77 18.87
C PHE A 90 -4.90 -16.23 17.66
N SER A 91 -4.48 -15.12 17.08
CA SER A 91 -5.12 -14.53 15.90
C SER A 91 -4.98 -15.44 14.68
N ASN A 92 -6.06 -15.55 13.92
CA ASN A 92 -6.09 -16.24 12.65
C ASN A 92 -6.41 -15.28 11.48
N HIS A 93 -6.44 -15.81 10.25
CA HIS A 93 -6.69 -15.03 9.05
C HIS A 93 -8.09 -14.39 9.01
N GLU A 94 -9.09 -14.99 9.63
CA GLU A 94 -10.41 -14.38 9.76
C GLU A 94 -10.39 -13.20 10.73
N ASP A 95 -9.44 -13.15 11.67
CA ASP A 95 -9.31 -12.06 12.64
C ASP A 95 -8.55 -10.87 12.06
N ILE A 96 -7.41 -11.11 11.41
CA ILE A 96 -6.48 -10.05 11.00
C ILE A 96 -6.09 -10.10 9.51
N GLY A 97 -6.56 -11.08 8.74
CA GLY A 97 -6.20 -11.27 7.35
C GLY A 97 -4.86 -12.01 7.16
N ASP A 98 -4.62 -12.46 5.92
CA ASP A 98 -3.48 -13.31 5.58
C ASP A 98 -2.12 -12.59 5.69
N GLU A 99 -1.99 -11.38 5.13
CA GLU A 99 -0.73 -10.62 5.15
C GLU A 99 -0.30 -10.24 6.60
N PRO A 100 -1.18 -9.71 7.46
CA PRO A 100 -0.82 -9.38 8.84
C PRO A 100 -0.46 -10.62 9.66
N MET A 101 -1.18 -11.72 9.45
CA MET A 101 -0.86 -13.01 10.05
C MET A 101 0.51 -13.54 9.63
N GLN A 102 0.89 -13.33 8.36
CA GLN A 102 2.23 -13.68 7.87
C GLN A 102 3.31 -12.88 8.59
N TYR A 103 3.17 -11.56 8.76
CA TYR A 103 4.15 -10.75 9.49
C TYR A 103 4.25 -11.20 10.95
N LEU A 104 3.10 -11.35 11.61
CA LEU A 104 3.04 -11.74 13.02
C LEU A 104 3.77 -13.05 13.28
N ARG A 105 3.55 -14.06 12.44
CA ARG A 105 4.21 -15.38 12.55
C ARG A 105 5.69 -15.33 12.23
N LYS A 106 6.11 -14.59 11.21
CA LYS A 106 7.52 -14.53 10.78
C LYS A 106 8.42 -13.79 11.77
N PHE A 107 7.87 -12.83 12.49
CA PHE A 107 8.62 -12.00 13.43
C PHE A 107 8.39 -12.37 14.90
N ASP A 108 7.53 -13.36 15.18
CA ASP A 108 7.40 -14.01 16.50
C ASP A 108 7.31 -13.01 17.68
N GLY A 109 6.43 -12.02 17.55
CA GLY A 109 6.20 -10.99 18.57
C GLY A 109 7.28 -9.90 18.68
N LYS A 110 8.32 -9.93 17.85
CA LYS A 110 9.37 -8.88 17.83
C LYS A 110 8.88 -7.52 17.31
N ILE A 111 7.73 -7.52 16.63
CA ILE A 111 7.04 -6.32 16.18
C ILE A 111 5.57 -6.41 16.57
N LYS A 112 4.92 -5.26 16.75
CA LYS A 112 3.47 -5.21 16.82
C LYS A 112 2.88 -5.20 15.42
N VAL A 113 1.84 -5.98 15.21
CA VAL A 113 1.06 -5.98 13.96
C VAL A 113 -0.36 -5.62 14.31
N ALA A 114 -0.88 -4.55 13.73
CA ALA A 114 -2.24 -4.09 13.91
C ALA A 114 -2.97 -4.01 12.57
N VAL A 115 -4.29 -4.10 12.66
CA VAL A 115 -5.19 -4.01 11.52
C VAL A 115 -6.31 -3.03 11.80
N ASP A 116 -6.60 -2.20 10.80
CA ASP A 116 -7.67 -1.21 10.85
C ASP A 116 -8.14 -0.88 9.43
N GLU A 117 -9.42 -0.60 9.20
CA GLU A 117 -9.89 -0.03 7.94
C GLU A 117 -9.56 1.46 7.83
N ASP A 118 -9.54 2.17 8.95
CA ASP A 118 -9.16 3.58 9.05
C ASP A 118 -7.68 3.67 9.47
N ARG A 119 -6.85 4.14 8.53
CA ARG A 119 -5.40 4.30 8.78
C ARG A 119 -5.10 5.39 9.79
N VAL A 120 -5.93 6.43 9.86
CA VAL A 120 -5.74 7.55 10.79
C VAL A 120 -6.06 7.07 12.20
N GLU A 121 -7.18 6.36 12.38
CA GLU A 121 -7.52 5.72 13.66
C GLU A 121 -6.43 4.73 14.08
N GLY A 122 -6.02 3.83 13.18
CA GLY A 122 -5.03 2.82 13.51
C GLY A 122 -3.66 3.38 13.91
N VAL A 123 -3.17 4.42 13.22
CA VAL A 123 -1.91 5.07 13.63
C VAL A 123 -2.06 5.79 14.96
N ARG A 124 -3.20 6.45 15.20
CA ARG A 124 -3.46 7.10 16.50
C ARG A 124 -3.43 6.08 17.63
N ASN A 125 -4.16 4.98 17.50
CA ASN A 125 -4.22 3.93 18.52
C ASN A 125 -2.84 3.29 18.76
N LEU A 126 -2.05 3.08 17.70
CA LEU A 126 -0.66 2.60 17.84
C LEU A 126 0.23 3.59 18.62
N SER A 127 0.06 4.89 18.36
CA SER A 127 0.85 5.95 18.99
C SER A 127 0.49 6.12 20.47
N GLU A 128 -0.79 5.94 20.81
CA GLU A 128 -1.28 6.00 22.18
C GLU A 128 -0.91 4.74 22.99
N ASP A 129 -0.84 3.56 22.34
CA ASP A 129 -0.51 2.28 22.97
C ASP A 129 0.99 2.14 23.35
N ASP A 130 1.91 2.72 22.57
CA ASP A 130 3.34 2.70 22.89
C ASP A 130 4.00 4.05 22.64
N ALA A 131 4.25 4.79 23.72
CA ALA A 131 4.94 6.08 23.66
C ALA A 131 6.38 6.00 23.12
N ASN A 132 6.97 4.81 23.04
CA ASN A 132 8.30 4.59 22.47
C ASN A 132 8.24 4.09 21.02
N LEU A 133 7.06 4.05 20.39
CA LEU A 133 6.93 3.65 19.00
C LEU A 133 7.72 4.60 18.09
N GLU A 134 8.69 4.07 17.36
CA GLU A 134 9.59 4.88 16.55
C GLU A 134 9.20 4.87 15.07
N ILE A 135 8.65 3.76 14.55
CA ILE A 135 8.34 3.63 13.13
C ILE A 135 7.03 2.85 12.95
N VAL A 136 6.15 3.37 12.09
CA VAL A 136 4.99 2.63 11.59
C VAL A 136 5.12 2.35 10.10
N LEU A 137 5.07 1.06 9.75
CA LEU A 137 5.00 0.59 8.37
C LEU A 137 3.53 0.44 7.98
N LEU A 138 3.07 1.23 7.02
CA LEU A 138 1.70 1.16 6.52
C LEU A 138 1.63 0.22 5.31
N ASP A 139 0.95 -0.90 5.47
CA ASP A 139 0.71 -1.86 4.39
C ASP A 139 -0.53 -1.46 3.56
N ASP A 140 -0.36 -1.47 2.25
CA ASP A 140 -1.29 -1.01 1.22
C ASP A 140 -1.86 0.41 1.40
N SER A 141 -1.02 1.37 1.79
CA SER A 141 -1.50 2.72 2.15
C SER A 141 -1.62 3.69 0.99
N PHE A 142 -1.15 3.35 -0.22
CA PHE A 142 -1.02 4.32 -1.32
C PHE A 142 -2.36 4.97 -1.74
N GLN A 143 -3.48 4.25 -1.62
CA GLN A 143 -4.84 4.75 -1.91
C GLN A 143 -5.48 5.51 -0.75
N HIS A 144 -4.94 5.36 0.47
CA HIS A 144 -5.45 5.97 1.69
C HIS A 144 -4.93 7.41 1.84
N ARG A 145 -5.43 8.33 1.00
CA ARG A 145 -5.08 9.77 1.05
C ARG A 145 -5.47 10.49 2.35
N TYR A 146 -6.27 9.88 3.22
CA TYR A 146 -6.57 10.44 4.54
C TYR A 146 -5.35 10.44 5.47
N ILE A 147 -4.32 9.63 5.17
CA ILE A 147 -3.06 9.62 5.89
C ILE A 147 -1.91 9.98 4.95
N LYS A 148 -1.02 10.85 5.40
CA LYS A 148 0.21 11.21 4.68
C LYS A 148 1.38 10.49 5.34
N PRO A 149 1.98 9.47 4.69
CA PRO A 149 3.24 8.92 5.16
C PRO A 149 4.35 9.96 5.03
N GLY A 150 5.36 9.88 5.90
CA GLY A 150 6.59 10.65 5.76
C GLY A 150 7.46 10.15 4.59
N LEU A 151 7.35 8.86 4.26
CA LEU A 151 7.95 8.24 3.08
C LEU A 151 6.93 7.34 2.36
N ALA A 152 6.54 7.69 1.13
CA ALA A 152 5.65 6.92 0.29
C ALA A 152 6.43 6.12 -0.76
N ILE A 153 6.35 4.79 -0.68
CA ILE A 153 6.99 3.85 -1.60
C ILE A 153 5.93 3.19 -2.47
N LEU A 154 6.06 3.36 -3.78
CA LEU A 154 5.21 2.72 -4.78
C LEU A 154 5.91 1.51 -5.39
N LEU A 155 5.25 0.36 -5.35
CA LEU A 155 5.72 -0.86 -6.00
C LEU A 155 5.03 -1.05 -7.35
N THR A 156 5.80 -1.49 -8.35
CA THR A 156 5.28 -1.87 -9.66
C THR A 156 6.01 -3.10 -10.20
N ASP A 157 5.29 -3.98 -10.90
CA ASP A 157 5.84 -5.22 -11.44
C ASP A 157 6.50 -4.94 -12.79
N ILE A 158 7.75 -5.40 -13.00
CA ILE A 158 8.47 -5.25 -14.28
C ILE A 158 7.69 -5.79 -15.49
N HIS A 159 6.87 -6.82 -15.30
CA HIS A 159 6.08 -7.44 -16.36
C HIS A 159 4.79 -6.68 -16.65
N LYS A 160 4.34 -5.83 -15.73
CA LYS A 160 3.11 -5.06 -15.82
C LYS A 160 3.28 -3.72 -15.11
N LEU A 161 4.01 -2.81 -15.76
CA LEU A 161 4.28 -1.48 -15.23
C LEU A 161 2.98 -0.69 -15.11
N TYR A 162 2.87 0.13 -14.05
CA TYR A 162 1.63 0.87 -13.78
C TYR A 162 1.28 1.87 -14.89
N ASN A 163 2.27 2.38 -15.63
CA ASN A 163 2.10 3.35 -16.72
C ASN A 163 1.70 2.69 -18.06
N GLU A 164 1.71 1.36 -18.13
CA GLU A 164 1.32 0.57 -19.31
C GLU A 164 -0.06 -0.10 -19.16
N ASP A 165 -0.72 0.05 -18.00
CA ASP A 165 -2.00 -0.57 -17.68
C ASP A 165 -3.16 0.45 -17.70
N TYR A 166 -4.39 -0.05 -17.71
CA TYR A 166 -5.62 0.75 -17.71
C TYR A 166 -6.35 0.65 -16.37
N LEU A 167 -7.22 1.63 -16.11
CA LEU A 167 -8.14 1.57 -14.98
C LEU A 167 -9.05 0.36 -15.05
N PHE A 168 -9.33 -0.22 -13.88
CA PHE A 168 -10.40 -1.19 -13.71
C PHE A 168 -11.74 -0.59 -14.19
N PRO A 169 -12.61 -1.35 -14.90
CA PRO A 169 -12.50 -2.79 -15.22
C PRO A 169 -11.77 -3.14 -16.53
N VAL A 170 -11.22 -2.17 -17.27
CA VAL A 170 -10.50 -2.43 -18.54
C VAL A 170 -9.11 -3.03 -18.30
N GLY A 171 -8.44 -2.57 -17.24
CA GLY A 171 -7.14 -3.06 -16.81
C GLY A 171 -7.11 -3.34 -15.31
N GLY A 172 -5.91 -3.45 -14.76
CA GLY A 172 -5.69 -3.76 -13.36
C GLY A 172 -5.53 -2.54 -12.46
N LEU A 173 -5.49 -1.31 -12.96
CA LEU A 173 -5.24 -0.14 -12.10
C LEU A 173 -6.44 0.15 -11.19
N ARG A 174 -6.17 0.27 -9.89
CA ARG A 174 -7.09 0.73 -8.84
C ARG A 174 -7.20 2.25 -8.77
N ASP A 175 -6.24 2.95 -9.37
CA ASP A 175 -6.11 4.40 -9.28
C ASP A 175 -5.44 4.95 -10.56
N VAL A 176 -5.55 6.25 -10.81
CA VAL A 176 -4.98 6.88 -12.01
C VAL A 176 -3.45 6.94 -11.94
N VAL A 177 -2.80 6.75 -13.10
CA VAL A 177 -1.33 6.74 -13.26
C VAL A 177 -0.67 7.99 -12.65
N THR A 178 -1.33 9.15 -12.71
CA THR A 178 -0.80 10.41 -12.16
C THR A 178 -0.58 10.36 -10.65
N GLN A 179 -1.22 9.44 -9.93
CA GLN A 179 -1.01 9.27 -8.49
C GLN A 179 0.35 8.71 -8.14
N ALA A 180 1.10 8.14 -9.10
CA ALA A 180 2.49 7.78 -8.89
C ALA A 180 3.36 8.98 -8.47
N LYS A 181 2.98 10.21 -8.86
CA LYS A 181 3.66 11.45 -8.45
C LYS A 181 3.65 11.71 -6.93
N ARG A 182 2.80 11.01 -6.18
CA ARG A 182 2.76 11.09 -4.70
C ARG A 182 3.79 10.17 -4.03
N ALA A 183 4.44 9.28 -4.79
CA ALA A 183 5.50 8.44 -4.28
C ALA A 183 6.80 9.23 -4.22
N ASP A 184 7.53 9.06 -3.12
CA ASP A 184 8.91 9.55 -3.00
C ASP A 184 9.87 8.58 -3.71
N ILE A 185 9.54 7.29 -3.70
CA ILE A 185 10.33 6.22 -4.32
C ILE A 185 9.41 5.29 -5.09
N VAL A 186 9.77 4.99 -6.34
CA VAL A 186 9.17 3.90 -7.11
C VAL A 186 10.13 2.72 -7.19
N ILE A 187 9.68 1.55 -6.79
CA ILE A 187 10.45 0.30 -6.84
C ILE A 187 9.82 -0.62 -7.87
N VAL A 188 10.64 -1.01 -8.85
CA VAL A 188 10.27 -2.03 -9.82
C VAL A 188 10.66 -3.40 -9.30
N THR A 189 9.67 -4.27 -9.12
CA THR A 189 9.80 -5.60 -8.52
C THR A 189 9.81 -6.70 -9.58
N LYS A 190 10.09 -7.94 -9.15
CA LYS A 190 10.22 -9.14 -10.00
C LYS A 190 11.26 -8.99 -11.12
N THR A 191 12.28 -8.20 -10.88
CA THR A 191 13.35 -7.95 -11.83
C THR A 191 14.34 -9.11 -11.90
N ASN A 192 14.91 -9.33 -13.09
CA ASN A 192 16.09 -10.17 -13.23
C ASN A 192 17.32 -9.42 -12.67
N LYS A 193 18.31 -10.17 -12.17
CA LYS A 193 19.58 -9.60 -11.69
C LYS A 193 20.26 -8.69 -12.74
N VAL A 194 20.11 -9.04 -14.02
CA VAL A 194 20.63 -8.27 -15.14
C VAL A 194 19.45 -7.88 -16.05
N LEU A 195 19.28 -6.58 -16.25
CA LEU A 195 18.25 -6.03 -17.12
C LEU A 195 18.81 -5.81 -18.53
N SER A 196 18.03 -6.21 -19.54
CA SER A 196 18.34 -5.88 -20.94
C SER A 196 18.29 -4.36 -21.15
N PRO A 197 19.01 -3.81 -22.15
CA PRO A 197 18.94 -2.37 -22.47
C PRO A 197 17.52 -1.86 -22.73
N ILE A 198 16.68 -2.69 -23.36
CA ILE A 198 15.27 -2.36 -23.65
C ILE A 198 14.47 -2.27 -22.35
N THR A 199 14.64 -3.26 -21.46
CA THR A 199 13.99 -3.27 -20.15
C THR A 199 14.41 -2.08 -19.30
N LYS A 200 15.71 -1.72 -19.31
CA LYS A 200 16.21 -0.53 -18.60
C LYS A 200 15.56 0.76 -19.11
N ARG A 201 15.37 0.90 -20.42
CA ARG A 201 14.69 2.08 -21.00
C ARG A 201 13.22 2.16 -20.55
N ARG A 202 12.50 1.04 -20.56
CA ARG A 202 11.11 0.98 -20.07
C ARG A 202 11.00 1.38 -18.60
N VAL A 203 11.87 0.86 -17.74
CA VAL A 203 11.89 1.19 -16.30
C VAL A 203 12.20 2.67 -16.04
N LYS A 204 13.03 3.32 -16.87
CA LYS A 204 13.33 4.75 -16.71
C LYS A 204 12.16 5.68 -17.02
N GLN A 205 11.09 5.19 -17.63
CA GLN A 205 9.89 5.95 -17.96
C GLN A 205 8.82 5.89 -16.85
N VAL A 206 9.14 5.19 -15.77
CA VAL A 206 8.32 4.95 -14.59
C VAL A 206 8.71 5.97 -13.51
#